data_AF-A0A1Y4UVZ7-F1
#
_entry.id   AF-A0A1Y4UVZ7-F1
#
_cell.length_a   1.000
_cell.length_b   1.000
_cell.length_c   1.000
_cell.angle_alpha   90.00
_cell.angle_beta   90.00
_cell.angle_gamma   90.00
#
_symmetry.space_group_name_H-M   'P 1'
#
loop_
_entity.id
_entity.type
_entity.pdbx_description
1 polymer ?
#
loop_
_entity_poly.entity_id
_entity_poly.type
_entity_poly.pdbx_seq_one_letter_code
_entity_poly.pdbx_strand_id
1 'polypeptide(L)'
;MAEQSSGLGEAVDVGTSAASHLHAMKTAAHLSKTVAGAAAGPFTAAISAAIANRHTLLKAGAVILGFLLLPVLFILMLPGLIFGSLTENTGALNSNALINENIQNARQAIVEVLEESHADLLEEINTAIAALPEGSTVQIVDPYETTIAVNAHLLISQFCASQDDYENINIDKLQSLIRENKDGLFSYDVAEETVSVEVETEAAEGETPQT
;
A
#
# COMPACT_ATOMS: atom_id res chain seq x y z
N MET A 1 -64.93 24.56 -2.94
CA MET A 1 -64.24 24.22 -4.19
C MET A 1 -64.16 25.50 -5.00
N ALA A 2 -62.97 26.09 -5.11
CA ALA A 2 -62.68 27.23 -5.97
C ALA A 2 -61.21 27.14 -6.39
N GLU A 3 -61.02 27.04 -7.72
CA GLU A 3 -59.92 27.51 -8.59
C GLU A 3 -58.45 27.11 -8.30
N GLN A 4 -57.82 26.34 -9.21
CA GLN A 4 -57.05 26.79 -10.40
C GLN A 4 -55.69 27.38 -10.01
N SER A 5 -54.58 26.65 -10.09
CA SER A 5 -53.78 26.24 -11.26
C SER A 5 -52.74 27.28 -11.71
N SER A 6 -51.49 26.82 -11.71
CA SER A 6 -50.33 27.29 -12.51
C SER A 6 -49.67 28.60 -12.07
N GLY A 7 -48.35 28.75 -12.02
CA GLY A 7 -47.30 27.90 -12.56
C GLY A 7 -45.96 28.17 -11.88
N LEU A 8 -45.11 27.14 -11.92
CA LEU A 8 -43.69 27.15 -11.59
C LEU A 8 -42.94 28.28 -12.33
N GLY A 9 -42.05 28.95 -11.62
CA GLY A 9 -40.98 29.76 -12.20
C GLY A 9 -40.14 30.45 -11.14
N GLU A 10 -38.83 30.19 -11.16
CA GLU A 10 -37.74 30.83 -10.40
C GLU A 10 -37.52 30.31 -8.95
N ALA A 11 -36.73 29.24 -8.79
CA ALA A 11 -35.26 29.25 -8.66
C ALA A 11 -34.83 29.88 -7.31
N VAL A 12 -34.37 29.05 -6.37
CA VAL A 12 -32.94 29.00 -6.01
C VAL A 12 -32.42 30.38 -5.64
N ASP A 13 -32.47 30.70 -4.34
CA ASP A 13 -31.26 31.21 -3.71
C ASP A 13 -31.15 30.67 -2.29
N VAL A 14 -30.09 29.90 -2.11
CA VAL A 14 -29.67 29.29 -0.87
C VAL A 14 -28.52 30.16 -0.40
N GLY A 15 -28.75 31.00 0.61
CA GLY A 15 -27.65 31.67 1.29
C GLY A 15 -27.97 33.09 1.71
N THR A 16 -28.24 33.25 3.01
CA THR A 16 -27.89 34.39 3.90
C THR A 16 -28.99 34.65 4.93
N SER A 17 -28.97 33.88 6.02
CA SER A 17 -29.68 34.28 7.25
C SER A 17 -28.94 33.81 8.50
N ALA A 18 -27.76 34.39 8.71
CA ALA A 18 -27.08 34.42 10.00
C ALA A 18 -26.70 35.86 10.43
N ALA A 19 -27.13 36.89 9.68
CA ALA A 19 -26.78 38.28 9.95
C ALA A 19 -27.90 39.09 10.65
N SER A 20 -29.13 38.58 10.72
CA SER A 20 -30.28 39.31 11.30
C SER A 20 -30.52 39.06 12.80
N HIS A 21 -29.84 38.08 13.43
CA HIS A 21 -29.99 37.79 14.86
C HIS A 21 -28.90 38.39 15.77
N LEU A 22 -27.89 39.08 15.20
CA LEU A 22 -26.83 39.76 15.96
C LEU A 22 -27.21 41.18 16.42
N HIS A 23 -28.25 41.78 15.84
CA HIS A 23 -28.64 43.17 16.14
C HIS A 23 -29.62 43.33 17.31
N ALA A 24 -30.18 42.24 17.85
CA ALA A 24 -31.09 42.27 19.00
C ALA A 24 -30.39 42.19 20.37
N MET A 25 -29.08 41.93 20.42
CA MET A 25 -28.31 41.74 21.65
C MET A 25 -27.38 42.93 22.00
N LYS A 26 -27.68 44.14 21.50
CA LYS A 26 -26.92 45.36 21.85
C LYS A 26 -27.66 46.32 22.80
N THR A 27 -28.87 45.94 23.25
CA THR A 27 -29.72 46.73 24.16
C THR A 27 -29.87 46.07 25.54
N ALA A 28 -28.79 45.49 26.07
CA ALA A 28 -28.76 44.91 27.42
C ALA A 28 -27.52 45.34 28.22
N ALA A 29 -26.82 46.38 27.78
CA ALA A 29 -25.60 46.89 28.42
C ALA A 29 -25.80 48.17 29.24
N HIS A 30 -27.03 48.50 29.64
CA HIS A 30 -27.34 49.69 30.45
C HIS A 30 -28.39 49.40 31.55
N LEU A 31 -28.13 48.38 32.38
CA LEU A 31 -28.76 48.25 33.71
C LEU A 31 -27.68 47.98 34.75
N SER A 32 -26.84 48.99 34.97
CA SER A 32 -25.94 49.08 36.12
C SER A 32 -26.44 50.21 37.01
N LYS A 33 -26.53 49.92 38.32
CA LYS A 33 -27.00 50.74 39.45
C LYS A 33 -28.50 50.80 39.70
N THR A 34 -28.92 49.98 40.67
CA THR A 34 -30.01 50.10 41.68
C THR A 34 -30.44 48.66 41.97
N VAL A 35 -30.50 48.08 43.16
CA VAL A 35 -30.51 48.52 44.56
C VAL A 35 -29.82 47.41 45.36
N ALA A 36 -28.92 47.77 46.27
CA ALA A 36 -28.58 46.92 47.40
C ALA A 36 -29.81 46.85 48.33
N GLY A 37 -30.40 45.67 48.54
CA GLY A 37 -31.42 45.54 49.57
C GLY A 37 -32.29 44.28 49.47
N ALA A 38 -32.12 43.41 50.47
CA ALA A 38 -33.14 42.50 51.02
C ALA A 38 -33.61 41.30 50.16
N ALA A 39 -32.77 40.27 50.09
CA ALA A 39 -33.23 38.87 50.16
C ALA A 39 -32.11 38.05 50.80
N ALA A 40 -32.05 38.07 52.14
CA ALA A 40 -31.11 37.30 52.94
C ALA A 40 -31.51 35.82 52.91
N GLY A 41 -30.94 35.07 51.97
CA GLY A 41 -30.98 33.62 51.93
C GLY A 41 -29.56 33.09 51.74
N PRO A 42 -29.23 31.88 52.25
CA PRO A 42 -27.88 31.33 52.16
C PRO A 42 -27.38 31.21 50.71
N PHE A 43 -28.29 31.05 49.75
CA PHE A 43 -27.98 31.01 48.32
C PHE A 43 -27.57 32.37 47.74
N THR A 44 -28.15 33.48 48.17
CA THR A 44 -27.80 34.82 47.63
C THR A 44 -26.47 35.32 48.18
N ALA A 45 -26.15 34.99 49.43
CA ALA A 45 -24.84 35.26 50.05
C ALA A 45 -23.71 34.41 49.44
N ALA A 46 -23.98 33.14 49.11
CA ALA A 46 -23.02 32.28 48.42
C ALA A 46 -22.73 32.77 46.99
N ILE A 47 -23.74 33.24 46.27
CA ILE A 47 -23.58 33.78 44.91
C ILE A 47 -22.76 35.09 44.93
N SER A 48 -22.99 35.99 45.90
CA SER A 48 -22.21 37.23 46.01
C SER A 48 -20.75 36.98 46.44
N ALA A 49 -20.50 36.01 47.31
CA ALA A 49 -19.15 35.57 47.68
C ALA A 49 -18.42 34.85 46.52
N ALA A 50 -19.16 34.11 45.69
CA ALA A 50 -18.64 33.45 44.50
C ALA A 50 -18.20 34.47 43.42
N ILE A 51 -18.94 35.57 43.25
CA ILE A 51 -18.59 36.65 42.32
C ILE A 51 -17.30 37.37 42.76
N ALA A 52 -17.08 37.55 44.06
CA ALA A 52 -15.86 38.15 44.60
C ALA A 52 -14.61 37.26 44.39
N ASN A 53 -14.78 35.93 44.43
CA ASN A 53 -13.69 34.95 44.27
C ASN A 53 -13.72 34.20 42.93
N ARG A 54 -14.32 34.83 41.90
CA ARG A 54 -14.53 34.22 40.57
C ARG A 54 -13.28 33.58 39.98
N HIS A 55 -12.09 34.13 40.25
CA HIS A 55 -10.83 33.62 39.72
C HIS A 55 -10.39 32.31 40.40
N THR A 56 -10.63 32.18 41.70
CA THR A 56 -10.33 30.95 42.45
C THR A 56 -11.33 29.84 42.11
N LEU A 57 -12.62 30.19 41.95
CA LEU A 57 -13.65 29.24 41.51
C LEU A 57 -13.43 28.78 40.06
N LEU A 58 -12.98 29.67 39.18
CA LEU A 58 -12.67 29.32 37.79
C LEU A 58 -11.45 28.39 37.71
N LYS A 59 -10.42 28.62 38.54
CA LYS A 59 -9.29 27.71 38.68
C LYS A 59 -9.70 26.35 39.24
N ALA A 60 -10.49 26.33 40.32
CA ALA A 60 -10.99 25.08 40.91
C ALA A 60 -11.86 24.29 39.92
N GLY A 61 -12.75 24.99 39.20
CA GLY A 61 -13.58 24.39 38.15
C GLY A 61 -12.75 23.81 37.00
N ALA A 62 -11.70 24.51 36.56
CA ALA A 62 -10.79 24.02 35.52
C ALA A 62 -10.02 22.77 35.97
N VAL A 63 -9.58 22.71 37.23
CA VAL A 63 -8.90 21.52 37.79
C VAL A 63 -9.85 20.31 37.83
N ILE A 64 -11.08 20.51 38.29
CA ILE A 64 -12.09 19.43 38.34
C ILE A 64 -12.44 18.95 36.93
N LEU A 65 -12.64 19.87 35.99
CA LEU A 65 -12.91 19.52 34.60
C LEU A 65 -11.73 18.79 33.95
N GLY A 66 -10.49 19.24 34.20
CA GLY A 66 -9.28 18.57 33.73
C GLY A 66 -9.16 17.16 34.28
N PHE A 67 -9.43 16.96 35.58
CA PHE A 67 -9.40 15.64 36.21
C PHE A 67 -10.52 14.71 35.66
N LEU A 68 -11.69 15.25 35.33
CA LEU A 68 -12.79 14.51 34.71
C LEU A 68 -12.48 14.12 33.25
N LEU A 69 -11.79 15.00 32.51
CA LEU A 69 -11.40 14.76 31.12
C LEU A 69 -10.18 13.84 30.99
N LEU A 70 -9.31 13.78 32.01
CA LEU A 70 -8.12 12.92 32.05
C LEU A 70 -8.41 11.43 31.73
N PRO A 71 -9.38 10.75 32.38
CA PRO A 71 -9.70 9.35 32.05
C PRO A 71 -10.32 9.20 30.66
N VAL A 72 -11.11 10.17 30.21
CA VAL A 72 -11.71 10.16 28.86
C VAL A 72 -10.62 10.26 27.80
N LEU A 73 -9.63 11.14 28.01
CA LEU A 73 -8.49 11.31 27.12
C LEU A 73 -7.64 10.04 27.07
N PHE A 74 -7.48 9.35 28.21
CA PHE A 74 -6.80 8.05 28.26
C PHE A 74 -7.56 6.98 27.47
N ILE A 75 -8.89 6.88 27.61
CA ILE A 75 -9.72 5.93 26.84
C ILE A 75 -9.69 6.22 25.34
N LEU A 76 -9.67 7.49 24.94
CA LEU A 76 -9.56 7.87 23.54
C LEU A 76 -8.17 7.59 22.95
N MET A 77 -7.13 7.66 23.79
CA MET A 77 -5.75 7.33 23.39
C MET A 77 -5.45 5.83 23.48
N LEU A 78 -6.19 5.03 24.26
CA LEU A 78 -6.00 3.58 24.41
C LEU A 78 -6.02 2.82 23.07
N PRO A 79 -6.94 3.07 22.12
CA PRO A 79 -6.87 2.44 20.81
C PRO A 79 -5.55 2.71 20.07
N GLY A 80 -5.01 3.92 20.14
CA GLY A 80 -3.72 4.25 19.50
C GLY A 80 -2.49 3.76 20.28
N LEU A 81 -2.58 3.68 21.61
CA LEU A 81 -1.46 3.24 22.47
C LEU A 81 -1.33 1.71 22.52
N ILE A 82 -2.43 0.97 22.49
CA ILE A 82 -2.42 -0.50 22.55
C ILE A 82 -2.17 -1.11 21.15
N PHE A 83 -2.69 -0.49 20.09
CA PHE A 83 -2.58 -1.03 18.73
C PHE A 83 -1.47 -0.40 17.87
N GLY A 84 -0.70 0.54 18.41
CA GLY A 84 0.46 1.12 17.74
C GLY A 84 0.15 2.32 16.84
N SER A 85 1.14 3.21 16.75
CA SER A 85 1.32 4.36 15.85
C SER A 85 0.21 4.61 14.80
N LEU A 86 -0.58 5.67 15.01
CA LEU A 86 -1.43 6.28 13.96
C LEU A 86 -0.64 7.21 13.02
N THR A 87 0.62 7.50 13.33
CA THR A 87 1.43 8.48 12.59
C THR A 87 2.01 7.93 11.29
N GLU A 88 2.05 6.62 11.12
CA GLU A 88 2.64 5.96 9.94
C GLU A 88 1.60 5.24 9.07
N ASN A 89 0.32 5.50 9.30
CA ASN A 89 -0.76 4.95 8.50
C ASN A 89 -0.76 5.60 7.09
N THR A 90 -0.01 5.01 6.17
CA THR A 90 -0.04 5.31 4.73
C THR A 90 -1.39 4.94 4.08
N GLY A 91 -2.35 4.40 4.84
CA GLY A 91 -3.61 3.88 4.33
C GLY A 91 -3.46 2.59 3.51
N ALA A 92 -2.23 2.09 3.32
CA ALA A 92 -1.94 0.94 2.49
C ALA A 92 -2.62 -0.33 3.00
N LEU A 93 -2.69 -0.55 4.32
CA LEU A 93 -3.34 -1.72 4.92
C LEU A 93 -4.88 -1.69 4.83
N ASN A 94 -5.48 -0.54 4.52
CA ASN A 94 -6.94 -0.36 4.44
C ASN A 94 -7.42 -0.10 3.00
N SER A 95 -6.50 -0.05 2.03
CA SER A 95 -6.82 0.18 0.63
C SER A 95 -6.59 -1.09 -0.17
N ASN A 96 -7.68 -1.76 -0.55
CA ASN A 96 -7.64 -2.92 -1.43
C ASN A 96 -6.92 -2.62 -2.76
N ALA A 97 -6.96 -1.35 -3.22
CA ALA A 97 -6.25 -0.93 -4.42
C ALA A 97 -4.73 -0.98 -4.23
N LEU A 98 -4.21 -0.40 -3.14
CA LEU A 98 -2.78 -0.40 -2.82
C LEU A 98 -2.27 -1.81 -2.49
N ILE A 99 -3.09 -2.63 -1.83
CA ILE A 99 -2.76 -4.04 -1.57
C ILE A 99 -2.62 -4.79 -2.90
N ASN A 100 -3.58 -4.65 -3.81
CA ASN A 100 -3.52 -5.33 -5.10
C ASN A 100 -2.33 -4.83 -5.95
N GLU A 101 -2.07 -3.52 -5.96
CA GLU A 101 -0.91 -2.95 -6.65
C GLU A 101 0.41 -3.53 -6.13
N ASN A 102 0.61 -3.58 -4.82
CA ASN A 102 1.81 -4.19 -4.22
C ASN A 102 1.95 -5.68 -4.60
N ILE A 103 0.84 -6.44 -4.59
CA ILE A 103 0.87 -7.84 -5.02
C ILE A 103 1.26 -7.95 -6.50
N GLN A 104 0.70 -7.11 -7.38
CA GLN A 104 1.08 -7.14 -8.80
C GLN A 104 2.54 -6.75 -9.02
N ASN A 105 3.03 -5.73 -8.31
CA ASN A 105 4.43 -5.31 -8.39
C ASN A 105 5.37 -6.42 -7.92
N ALA A 106 5.06 -7.08 -6.80
CA ALA A 106 5.84 -8.23 -6.33
C ALA A 106 5.83 -9.40 -7.32
N ARG A 107 4.69 -9.67 -7.96
CA ARG A 107 4.58 -10.72 -9.00
C ARG A 107 5.44 -10.40 -10.21
N GLN A 108 5.39 -9.16 -10.69
CA GLN A 108 6.20 -8.73 -11.82
C GLN A 108 7.69 -8.82 -11.49
N ALA A 109 8.08 -8.37 -10.30
CA ALA A 109 9.46 -8.43 -9.83
C ALA A 109 10.00 -9.86 -9.73
N ILE A 110 9.16 -10.83 -9.33
CA ILE A 110 9.54 -12.25 -9.34
C ILE A 110 9.80 -12.72 -10.78
N VAL A 111 8.86 -12.48 -11.69
CA VAL A 111 8.98 -12.95 -13.09
C VAL A 111 10.21 -12.33 -13.76
N GLU A 112 10.44 -11.03 -13.54
CA GLU A 112 11.61 -10.33 -14.08
C GLU A 112 12.94 -10.98 -13.65
N VAL A 113 13.09 -11.33 -12.36
CA VAL A 113 14.33 -11.98 -11.88
C VAL A 113 14.44 -13.42 -12.38
N LEU A 114 13.33 -14.12 -12.58
CA LEU A 114 13.34 -15.45 -13.19
C LEU A 114 13.75 -15.39 -14.66
N GLU A 115 13.25 -14.42 -15.41
CA GLU A 115 13.64 -14.18 -16.81
C GLU A 115 15.13 -13.79 -16.92
N GLU A 116 15.62 -12.93 -16.01
CA GLU A 116 17.05 -12.59 -15.89
C GLU A 116 17.90 -13.85 -15.68
N SER A 117 17.50 -14.71 -14.72
CA SER A 117 18.24 -15.93 -14.40
C SER A 117 18.19 -16.97 -15.53
N HIS A 118 17.08 -17.03 -16.27
CA HIS A 118 16.93 -17.90 -17.44
C HIS A 118 17.80 -17.42 -18.61
N ALA A 119 17.84 -16.10 -18.85
CA ALA A 119 18.70 -15.51 -19.87
C ALA A 119 20.20 -15.74 -19.56
N ASP A 120 20.61 -15.59 -18.30
CA ASP A 120 21.97 -15.91 -17.84
C ASP A 120 22.35 -17.37 -18.17
N LEU A 121 21.44 -18.32 -17.91
CA LEU A 121 21.69 -19.74 -18.19
C LEU A 121 21.76 -20.01 -19.69
N LEU A 122 20.93 -19.35 -20.51
CA LEU A 122 21.01 -19.45 -21.96
C LEU A 122 22.33 -18.90 -22.49
N GLU A 123 22.89 -17.83 -21.91
CA GLU A 123 24.21 -17.32 -22.28
C GLU A 123 25.32 -18.34 -21.95
N GLU A 124 25.23 -19.02 -20.80
CA GLU A 124 26.13 -20.11 -20.44
C GLU A 124 26.06 -21.27 -21.46
N ILE A 125 24.85 -21.72 -21.79
CA ILE A 125 24.62 -22.77 -22.79
C ILE A 125 25.20 -22.37 -24.15
N ASN A 126 24.96 -21.14 -24.60
CA ASN A 126 25.50 -20.64 -25.87
C ASN A 126 27.03 -20.56 -25.86
N THR A 127 27.63 -20.20 -24.72
CA THR A 127 29.09 -20.23 -24.55
C THR A 127 29.64 -21.65 -24.63
N ALA A 128 28.96 -22.62 -24.02
CA ALA A 128 29.32 -24.04 -24.12
C ALA A 128 29.18 -24.56 -25.56
N ILE A 129 28.14 -24.15 -26.29
CA ILE A 129 27.93 -24.49 -27.70
C ILE A 129 29.06 -23.93 -28.58
N ALA A 130 29.48 -22.68 -28.34
CA ALA A 130 30.57 -22.06 -29.08
C ALA A 130 31.93 -22.76 -28.86
N ALA A 131 32.08 -23.53 -27.78
CA ALA A 131 33.27 -24.33 -27.50
C ALA A 131 33.25 -25.71 -28.20
N LEU A 132 32.14 -26.10 -28.84
CA LEU A 132 32.04 -27.38 -29.54
C LEU A 132 32.85 -27.40 -30.85
N PRO A 133 33.29 -28.59 -31.32
CA PRO A 133 34.02 -28.72 -32.58
C PRO A 133 33.25 -28.20 -33.79
N GLU A 134 33.96 -27.61 -34.75
CA GLU A 134 33.38 -27.18 -36.02
C GLU A 134 32.70 -28.37 -36.73
N GLY A 135 31.45 -28.16 -37.16
CA GLY A 135 30.62 -29.19 -37.78
C GLY A 135 29.61 -29.88 -36.85
N SER A 136 29.59 -29.52 -35.57
CA SER A 136 28.57 -29.99 -34.62
C SER A 136 27.21 -29.31 -34.87
N THR A 137 26.14 -30.10 -34.97
CA THR A 137 24.77 -29.58 -34.99
C THR A 137 24.24 -29.55 -33.56
N VAL A 138 23.69 -28.41 -33.14
CA VAL A 138 23.11 -28.25 -31.81
C VAL A 138 21.62 -27.96 -31.89
N GLN A 139 20.88 -28.55 -30.95
CA GLN A 139 19.48 -28.25 -30.71
C GLN A 139 19.30 -27.93 -29.21
N ILE A 140 18.69 -26.79 -28.92
CA ILE A 140 18.25 -26.44 -27.57
C ILE A 140 16.76 -26.75 -27.47
N VAL A 141 16.36 -27.50 -26.44
CA VAL A 141 14.95 -27.78 -26.14
C VAL A 141 14.62 -27.07 -24.83
N ASP A 142 14.02 -25.89 -24.93
CA ASP A 142 13.68 -25.06 -23.78
C ASP A 142 12.16 -25.00 -23.56
N PRO A 143 11.63 -25.58 -22.47
CA PRO A 143 10.21 -25.52 -22.16
C PRO A 143 9.73 -24.13 -21.73
N TYR A 144 10.64 -23.18 -21.47
CA TYR A 144 10.35 -21.85 -20.95
C TYR A 144 10.51 -20.72 -21.97
N GLU A 145 10.90 -21.02 -23.22
CA GLU A 145 11.18 -20.04 -24.29
C GLU A 145 10.05 -19.01 -24.48
N THR A 146 8.79 -19.44 -24.31
CA THR A 146 7.63 -18.56 -24.49
C THR A 146 7.20 -17.87 -23.19
N THR A 147 7.19 -18.58 -22.06
CA THR A 147 6.68 -18.04 -20.79
C THR A 147 7.16 -18.89 -19.60
N ILE A 148 7.63 -18.22 -18.55
CA ILE A 148 7.90 -18.83 -17.24
C ILE A 148 6.67 -18.69 -16.35
N ALA A 149 5.95 -19.79 -16.13
CA ALA A 149 4.75 -19.81 -15.28
C ALA A 149 5.07 -20.27 -13.86
N VAL A 150 4.94 -19.37 -12.88
CA VAL A 150 5.14 -19.68 -11.46
C VAL A 150 3.95 -19.30 -10.59
N ASN A 151 3.78 -20.01 -9.47
CA ASN A 151 2.82 -19.60 -8.45
C ASN A 151 3.42 -18.50 -7.57
N ALA A 152 3.38 -17.27 -8.08
CA ALA A 152 3.92 -16.11 -7.38
C ALA A 152 3.25 -15.85 -6.02
N HIS A 153 1.97 -16.21 -5.83
CA HIS A 153 1.32 -16.07 -4.53
C HIS A 153 1.96 -16.98 -3.47
N LEU A 154 2.29 -18.21 -3.85
CA LEU A 154 2.98 -19.13 -2.95
C LEU A 154 4.38 -18.61 -2.61
N LEU A 155 5.14 -18.14 -3.61
CA LEU A 155 6.47 -17.57 -3.39
C LEU A 155 6.45 -16.34 -2.47
N ILE A 156 5.52 -15.40 -2.72
CA ILE A 156 5.32 -14.23 -1.85
C ILE A 156 4.98 -14.70 -0.44
N SER A 157 4.08 -15.66 -0.28
CA SER A 157 3.69 -16.16 1.05
C SER A 157 4.85 -16.82 1.79
N GLN A 158 5.67 -17.61 1.09
CA GLN A 158 6.83 -18.28 1.68
C GLN A 158 7.93 -17.28 2.04
N PHE A 159 8.15 -16.27 1.20
CA PHE A 159 9.05 -15.16 1.49
C PHE A 159 8.59 -14.43 2.75
N CYS A 160 7.33 -13.98 2.81
CA CYS A 160 6.79 -13.31 3.99
C CYS A 160 6.89 -14.18 5.25
N ALA A 161 6.63 -15.48 5.15
CA ALA A 161 6.75 -16.42 6.28
C ALA A 161 8.20 -16.69 6.72
N SER A 162 9.17 -16.45 5.84
CA SER A 162 10.60 -16.60 6.15
C SER A 162 11.23 -15.37 6.81
N GLN A 163 10.53 -14.23 6.81
CA GLN A 163 11.03 -13.00 7.42
C GLN A 163 10.62 -12.93 8.89
N ASP A 164 11.59 -12.65 9.77
CA ASP A 164 11.34 -12.46 11.21
C ASP A 164 10.74 -11.08 11.53
N ASP A 165 10.95 -10.09 10.65
CA ASP A 165 10.48 -8.72 10.79
C ASP A 165 9.77 -8.25 9.52
N TYR A 166 8.67 -7.51 9.67
CA TYR A 166 7.88 -6.99 8.56
C TYR A 166 8.65 -5.93 7.76
N GLU A 167 9.62 -5.23 8.36
CA GLU A 167 10.44 -4.25 7.66
C GLU A 167 11.30 -4.89 6.55
N ASN A 168 11.60 -6.18 6.69
CA ASN A 168 12.33 -6.94 5.68
C ASN A 168 11.43 -7.43 4.53
N ILE A 169 10.11 -7.27 4.64
CA ILE A 169 9.14 -7.65 3.59
C ILE A 169 9.04 -6.51 2.57
N ASN A 170 9.95 -6.51 1.60
CA ASN A 170 9.95 -5.58 0.49
C ASN A 170 10.40 -6.25 -0.82
N ILE A 171 10.10 -5.60 -1.94
CA ILE A 171 10.36 -6.14 -3.28
C ILE A 171 11.86 -6.31 -3.53
N ASP A 172 12.68 -5.35 -3.11
CA ASP A 172 14.13 -5.38 -3.32
C ASP A 172 14.78 -6.60 -2.64
N LYS A 173 14.35 -6.90 -1.41
CA LYS A 173 14.83 -8.06 -0.65
C LYS A 173 14.36 -9.37 -1.26
N LEU A 174 13.12 -9.44 -1.73
CA LEU A 174 12.58 -10.59 -2.45
C LEU A 174 13.39 -10.87 -3.72
N GLN A 175 13.63 -9.85 -4.55
CA GLN A 175 14.41 -9.98 -5.77
C GLN A 175 15.86 -10.41 -5.47
N SER A 176 16.49 -9.78 -4.47
CA SER A 176 17.86 -10.12 -4.06
C SER A 176 17.96 -11.59 -3.63
N LEU A 177 17.00 -12.08 -2.84
CA LEU A 177 16.98 -13.46 -2.39
C LEU A 177 16.85 -14.45 -3.57
N ILE A 178 16.03 -14.13 -4.57
CA ILE A 178 15.90 -14.97 -5.77
C ILE A 178 17.22 -14.97 -6.56
N ARG A 179 17.85 -13.81 -6.76
CA ARG A 179 19.15 -13.70 -7.45
C ARG A 179 20.27 -14.45 -6.73
N GLU A 180 20.32 -14.37 -5.40
CA GLU A 180 21.29 -15.08 -4.57
C GLU A 180 21.19 -16.60 -4.71
N ASN A 181 20.02 -17.11 -5.11
CA ASN A 181 19.76 -18.55 -5.27
C ASN A 181 19.58 -18.94 -6.74
N LYS A 182 20.09 -18.14 -7.69
CA LYS A 182 19.85 -18.36 -9.13
C LYS A 182 20.27 -19.74 -9.64
N ASP A 183 21.32 -20.29 -9.06
CA ASP A 183 21.86 -21.62 -9.42
C ASP A 183 20.88 -22.77 -9.14
N GLY A 184 19.86 -22.54 -8.30
CA GLY A 184 18.81 -23.51 -8.00
C GLY A 184 17.53 -23.36 -8.82
N LEU A 185 17.45 -22.36 -9.70
CA LEU A 185 16.21 -22.01 -10.41
C LEU A 185 16.04 -22.80 -11.71
N PHE A 186 17.12 -22.89 -12.49
CA PHE A 186 17.14 -23.53 -13.80
C PHE A 186 18.36 -24.44 -13.93
N SER A 187 18.19 -25.54 -14.66
CA SER A 187 19.25 -26.49 -14.97
C SER A 187 19.05 -27.02 -16.38
N TYR A 188 20.13 -27.44 -17.04
CA TYR A 188 20.09 -28.09 -18.34
C TYR A 188 20.85 -29.42 -18.30
N ASP A 189 20.42 -30.34 -19.15
CA ASP A 189 21.10 -31.61 -19.41
C ASP A 189 21.66 -31.59 -20.84
N VAL A 190 22.77 -32.30 -21.06
CA VAL A 190 23.42 -32.41 -22.37
C VAL A 190 23.34 -33.85 -22.87
N ALA A 191 22.86 -34.03 -24.11
CA ALA A 191 22.85 -35.31 -24.81
C ALA A 191 23.62 -35.19 -26.12
N GLU A 192 24.52 -36.14 -26.39
CA GLU A 192 25.34 -36.17 -27.61
C GLU A 192 24.93 -37.36 -28.48
N GLU A 193 24.74 -37.12 -29.77
CA GLU A 193 24.49 -38.17 -30.78
C GLU A 193 25.47 -38.01 -31.95
N THR A 194 26.21 -39.06 -32.28
CA THR A 194 27.15 -39.06 -33.41
C THR A 194 26.50 -39.71 -34.63
N VAL A 195 26.28 -38.95 -35.70
CA VAL A 195 25.79 -39.47 -36.99
C VAL A 195 26.96 -39.59 -37.97
N SER A 196 27.30 -40.82 -38.35
CA SER A 196 28.31 -41.10 -39.38
C SER A 196 27.67 -41.16 -40.76
N VAL A 197 28.05 -40.25 -41.67
CA VAL A 197 27.68 -40.32 -43.09
C VAL A 197 28.76 -41.11 -43.83
N GLU A 198 28.47 -42.33 -44.25
CA GLU A 198 29.33 -43.06 -45.18
C GLU A 198 29.19 -42.42 -46.57
N VAL A 199 30.28 -41.83 -47.07
CA VAL A 199 30.35 -41.34 -48.45
C VAL A 199 30.78 -42.52 -49.32
N GLU A 200 29.85 -43.11 -50.06
CA GLU A 200 30.19 -44.03 -51.15
C GLU A 200 30.97 -43.24 -52.22
N THR A 201 32.29 -43.43 -52.27
CA THR A 201 33.08 -42.98 -53.40
C THR A 201 32.77 -43.88 -54.57
N GLU A 202 31.85 -43.46 -55.44
CA GLU A 202 31.68 -44.08 -56.76
C GLU A 202 33.03 -43.93 -57.48
N ALA A 203 33.74 -45.05 -57.65
CA ALA A 203 34.96 -45.08 -58.43
C ALA A 203 34.60 -44.65 -59.85
N ALA A 204 35.09 -43.49 -60.28
CA ALA A 204 35.00 -43.07 -61.68
C ALA A 204 35.60 -44.18 -62.54
N GLU A 205 34.74 -44.93 -63.24
CA GLU A 205 35.13 -45.91 -64.24
C GLU A 205 35.92 -45.16 -65.32
N GLY A 206 37.24 -45.30 -65.23
CA GLY A 206 38.18 -44.79 -66.21
C GLY A 206 37.94 -45.44 -67.55
N GLU A 207 37.54 -44.61 -68.50
CA GLU A 207 37.71 -44.74 -69.93
C GLU A 207 38.93 -45.62 -70.30
N THR A 208 38.70 -46.79 -70.90
CA THR A 208 39.77 -47.55 -71.57
C THR A 208 39.64 -47.49 -73.10
N PRO A 209 40.76 -47.39 -73.83
CA PRO A 209 40.85 -46.80 -75.16
C PRO A 209 40.50 -47.79 -76.27
N GLN A 210 40.12 -47.23 -77.42
CA GLN A 210 39.98 -47.95 -78.69
C GLN A 210 41.27 -48.70 -79.06
N THR A 211 41.15 -49.99 -79.38
CA THR A 211 41.93 -50.69 -80.42
C THR A 211 41.12 -51.84 -81.00
#